data_AF-A0A5D2YIP1-F1
#
_entry.id   AF-A0A5D2YIP1-F1
#
_cell.length_a   1.000
_cell.length_b   1.000
_cell.length_c   1.000
_cell.angle_alpha   90.00
_cell.angle_beta   90.00
_cell.angle_gamma   90.00
#
_symmetry.space_group_name_H-M   'P 1'
#
loop_
_entity.id
_entity.type
_entity.pdbx_description
1 polymer ?
#
loop_
_entity_poly.entity_id
_entity_poly.type
_entity_poly.pdbx_seq_one_letter_code
_entity_poly.pdbx_strand_id
1 'polypeptide(L)'
;MASQTHISLDFQTCVFKKEKVSLAGHHEYIVRGGRDLFKLLPDAFKGIKQIGVIGWGSQGPAQAQNLRDSLADAKSNIIVKVGLRTGSPSFAEARAAGFSEENGTLGDMWETISGSDLVLLLISDAAQADNHEKIFSHMKPNSILGLSHGFLLGHLQSMGLDFPKNISVIAVCPKAMGPSVRRLYVQGKEINGAGINSSFGVHQDFDGRATDVALGWSVALGSPFTFVTTLEQEYKSDIFGERGILLGAVHGIVESLFRRYAENGMNEDLAYKNTVECITGIISKTISTKGILAVYNSLSEEGKGEFELAYSASYYPCMDILYECYEDVASGSEIRSVVLAGQRFYEKDGLPAFPMGKIDQTRMWKVGERVRKARPSGDLGPLYPFTAGVYVALMMAQIEILRKKGHSYSEIINESVIEAVDSLNPFMHARGVSFMVDNCSTTARLGSRKWAPRFDYILTQQALVAMDNGTPINQDLLSNFLSDPVHGAIEVCAQMRPTVDISVPPDADFVRPELRQSGN
;
A
#
# COMPACT_ATOMS: atom_id res chain seq x y z
N MET A 1 0.15 -33.28 -1.66
CA MET A 1 -0.25 -31.98 -1.08
C MET A 1 -1.29 -31.40 -2.01
N ALA A 2 -2.51 -31.15 -1.52
CA ALA A 2 -3.55 -30.56 -2.36
C ALA A 2 -3.08 -29.16 -2.78
N SER A 3 -2.93 -28.91 -4.08
CA SER A 3 -2.75 -27.56 -4.60
C SER A 3 -3.95 -26.74 -4.14
N GLN A 4 -3.75 -25.74 -3.29
CA GLN A 4 -4.81 -24.77 -3.02
C GLN A 4 -5.19 -24.14 -4.37
N THR A 5 -6.39 -24.45 -4.83
CA THR A 5 -6.96 -23.93 -6.08
C THR A 5 -7.10 -22.43 -5.96
N HIS A 6 -6.56 -21.70 -6.93
CA HIS A 6 -6.70 -20.25 -7.07
C HIS A 6 -8.18 -19.86 -6.95
N ILE A 7 -8.53 -19.02 -5.96
CA ILE A 7 -9.92 -18.61 -5.72
C ILE A 7 -10.23 -17.49 -6.73
N SER A 8 -10.96 -17.81 -7.79
CA SER A 8 -11.54 -16.78 -8.67
C SER A 8 -12.82 -16.27 -8.02
N LEU A 9 -12.77 -15.05 -7.48
CA LEU A 9 -13.93 -14.34 -6.94
C LEU A 9 -14.67 -13.66 -8.10
N ASP A 10 -16.00 -13.68 -8.04
CA ASP A 10 -16.88 -12.94 -8.95
C ASP A 10 -17.85 -12.06 -8.14
N PHE A 11 -18.39 -11.02 -8.79
CA PHE A 11 -19.33 -10.08 -8.20
C PHE A 11 -20.40 -9.67 -9.22
N GLN A 12 -21.53 -9.18 -8.72
CA GLN A 12 -22.60 -8.63 -9.56
C GLN A 12 -22.71 -7.13 -9.32
N THR A 13 -22.82 -6.37 -10.40
CA THR A 13 -23.00 -4.92 -10.38
C THR A 13 -24.12 -4.58 -11.35
N CYS A 14 -25.01 -3.67 -10.95
CA CYS A 14 -26.09 -3.17 -11.80
C CYS A 14 -25.74 -1.81 -12.41
N VAL A 15 -24.67 -1.17 -11.93
CA VAL A 15 -24.32 0.21 -12.28
C VAL A 15 -23.07 0.28 -13.17
N PHE A 16 -22.05 -0.52 -12.87
CA PHE A 16 -20.75 -0.45 -13.54
C PHE A 16 -20.53 -1.57 -14.53
N LYS A 17 -19.68 -1.34 -15.53
CA LYS A 17 -19.29 -2.36 -16.48
C LYS A 17 -18.24 -3.28 -15.85
N LYS A 18 -18.61 -4.53 -15.60
CA LYS A 18 -17.68 -5.60 -15.22
C LYS A 18 -16.87 -6.06 -16.43
N GLU A 19 -15.55 -6.09 -16.30
CA GLU A 19 -14.62 -6.57 -17.33
C GLU A 19 -13.87 -7.80 -16.85
N LYS A 20 -13.62 -8.75 -17.76
CA LYS A 20 -12.87 -9.97 -17.47
C LYS A 20 -11.44 -9.80 -17.95
N VAL A 21 -10.47 -10.09 -17.09
CA VAL A 21 -9.03 -10.10 -17.40
C VAL A 21 -8.47 -11.51 -17.31
N SER A 22 -7.40 -11.79 -18.04
CA SER A 22 -6.70 -13.07 -18.04
C SER A 22 -5.26 -12.87 -17.58
N LEU A 23 -4.94 -13.31 -16.37
CA LEU A 23 -3.64 -13.15 -15.73
C LEU A 23 -3.01 -14.53 -15.57
N ALA A 24 -1.95 -14.82 -16.33
CA ALA A 24 -1.28 -16.13 -16.30
C ALA A 24 -2.25 -17.34 -16.46
N GLY A 25 -3.27 -17.20 -17.33
CA GLY A 25 -4.30 -18.22 -17.55
C GLY A 25 -5.45 -18.23 -16.53
N HIS A 26 -5.42 -17.36 -15.52
CA HIS A 26 -6.47 -17.20 -14.52
C HIS A 26 -7.41 -16.08 -14.92
N HIS A 27 -8.71 -16.33 -14.80
CA HIS A 27 -9.72 -15.33 -15.06
C HIS A 27 -10.09 -14.57 -13.80
N GLU A 28 -10.04 -13.25 -13.88
CA GLU A 28 -10.43 -12.34 -12.81
C GLU A 28 -11.36 -11.26 -13.35
N TYR A 29 -12.15 -10.66 -12.46
CA TYR A 29 -13.10 -9.61 -12.82
C TYR A 29 -12.71 -8.28 -12.18
N ILE A 30 -12.81 -7.21 -12.97
CA ILE A 30 -12.49 -5.85 -12.56
C ILE A 30 -13.58 -4.87 -12.99
N VAL A 31 -13.52 -3.66 -12.45
CA VAL A 31 -14.16 -2.46 -13.00
C VAL A 31 -13.07 -1.46 -13.32
N ARG A 32 -13.03 -0.93 -14.54
CA ARG A 32 -12.16 0.22 -14.88
C ARG A 32 -12.77 1.50 -14.34
N GLY A 33 -11.94 2.38 -13.81
CA GLY A 33 -12.37 3.72 -13.43
C GLY A 33 -12.21 4.73 -14.56
N GLY A 34 -12.59 5.97 -14.25
CA GLY A 34 -12.54 7.09 -15.16
C GLY A 34 -13.48 8.20 -14.69
N ARG A 35 -13.12 9.45 -14.97
CA ARG A 35 -13.96 10.61 -14.59
C ARG A 35 -15.28 10.62 -15.35
N ASP A 36 -15.31 10.03 -16.55
CA ASP A 36 -16.52 9.82 -17.34
C ASP A 36 -17.57 8.94 -16.66
N LEU A 37 -17.18 8.15 -15.65
CA LEU A 37 -18.07 7.30 -14.86
C LEU A 37 -18.73 8.03 -13.69
N PHE A 38 -18.33 9.27 -13.36
CA PHE A 38 -18.87 9.98 -12.19
C PHE A 38 -20.38 10.21 -12.26
N LYS A 39 -20.94 10.32 -13.47
CA LYS A 39 -22.38 10.39 -13.71
C LYS A 39 -23.17 9.18 -13.17
N LEU A 40 -22.51 8.06 -12.90
CA LEU A 40 -23.10 6.83 -12.35
C LEU A 40 -23.10 6.80 -10.81
N LEU A 41 -22.36 7.70 -10.15
CA LEU A 41 -22.25 7.73 -8.69
C LEU A 41 -23.59 7.92 -7.97
N PRO A 42 -24.56 8.73 -8.46
CA PRO A 42 -25.88 8.82 -7.82
C PRO A 42 -26.63 7.48 -7.77
N ASP A 43 -26.51 6.65 -8.82
CA ASP A 43 -27.13 5.33 -8.86
C ASP A 43 -26.39 4.34 -7.96
N ALA A 44 -25.05 4.37 -7.99
CA ALA A 44 -24.20 3.55 -7.13
C ALA A 44 -24.44 3.81 -5.64
N PHE A 45 -24.67 5.08 -5.27
CA PHE A 45 -24.92 5.51 -3.90
C PHE A 45 -26.41 5.66 -3.56
N LYS A 46 -27.29 4.96 -4.27
CA LYS A 46 -28.73 5.00 -3.97
C LYS A 46 -29.00 4.64 -2.50
N GLY A 47 -29.74 5.50 -1.83
CA GLY A 47 -30.07 5.37 -0.41
C GLY A 47 -29.04 5.98 0.56
N ILE A 48 -27.92 6.51 0.05
CA ILE A 48 -26.94 7.26 0.85
C ILE A 48 -27.22 8.75 0.70
N LYS A 49 -27.34 9.45 1.82
CA LYS A 49 -27.45 10.93 1.87
C LYS A 49 -26.22 11.55 2.50
N GLN A 50 -25.58 10.84 3.44
CA GLN A 50 -24.34 11.28 4.07
C GLN A 50 -23.30 10.14 4.11
N ILE A 51 -22.09 10.47 3.66
CA ILE A 51 -20.89 9.65 3.81
C ILE A 51 -20.05 10.25 4.96
N GLY A 52 -19.91 9.49 6.04
CA GLY A 52 -19.12 9.87 7.21
C GLY A 52 -17.68 9.39 7.07
N VAL A 53 -16.72 10.29 6.89
CA VAL A 53 -15.29 9.96 6.84
C VAL A 53 -14.69 10.12 8.24
N ILE A 54 -14.41 9.02 8.91
CA ILE A 54 -14.00 9.01 10.32
C ILE A 54 -12.47 8.96 10.41
N GLY A 55 -11.86 10.02 10.95
CA GLY A 55 -10.41 10.14 11.08
C GLY A 55 -9.74 10.98 9.98
N TRP A 56 -8.56 11.53 10.31
CA TRP A 56 -7.78 12.41 9.44
C TRP A 56 -6.29 12.07 9.51
N GLY A 57 -5.99 10.78 9.29
CA GLY A 57 -4.63 10.23 9.19
C GLY A 57 -4.04 10.38 7.78
N SER A 58 -3.63 9.27 7.17
CA SER A 58 -3.13 9.26 5.79
C SER A 58 -4.25 9.15 4.75
N GLN A 59 -5.15 8.16 4.91
CA GLN A 59 -6.25 7.91 3.97
C GLN A 59 -7.41 8.92 4.10
N GLY A 60 -7.79 9.31 5.33
CA GLY A 60 -8.89 10.24 5.60
C GLY A 60 -8.88 11.53 4.77
N PRO A 61 -7.78 12.31 4.77
CA PRO A 61 -7.70 13.54 3.98
C PRO A 61 -7.85 13.31 2.47
N ALA A 62 -7.21 12.26 1.94
CA ALA A 62 -7.23 11.97 0.51
C ALA A 62 -8.61 11.52 0.04
N GLN A 63 -9.21 10.56 0.75
CA GLN A 63 -10.50 10.00 0.37
C GLN A 63 -11.64 10.99 0.55
N ALA A 64 -11.66 11.77 1.65
CA ALA A 64 -12.68 12.79 1.85
C ALA A 64 -12.68 13.83 0.72
N GLN A 65 -11.49 14.31 0.33
CA GLN A 65 -11.37 15.29 -0.76
C GLN A 65 -11.72 14.69 -2.12
N ASN A 66 -11.28 13.47 -2.43
CA ASN A 66 -11.59 12.84 -3.71
C ASN A 66 -13.10 12.55 -3.82
N LEU A 67 -13.74 12.01 -2.77
CA LEU A 67 -15.19 11.81 -2.73
C LEU A 67 -15.95 13.12 -2.92
N ARG A 68 -15.57 14.17 -2.19
CA ARG A 68 -16.20 15.49 -2.33
C ARG A 68 -16.09 16.02 -3.76
N ASP A 69 -14.89 15.98 -4.34
CA ASP A 69 -14.64 16.47 -5.69
C ASP A 69 -15.45 15.65 -6.72
N SER A 70 -15.42 14.32 -6.66
CA SER A 70 -16.15 13.43 -7.58
C SER A 70 -17.67 13.57 -7.47
N LEU A 71 -18.21 13.74 -6.26
CA LEU A 71 -19.65 13.96 -6.04
C LEU A 71 -20.10 15.33 -6.55
N ALA A 72 -19.26 16.37 -6.42
CA ALA A 72 -19.53 17.68 -6.99
C ALA A 72 -19.58 17.62 -8.53
N ASP A 73 -18.64 16.91 -9.15
CA ASP A 73 -18.62 16.69 -10.60
C ASP A 73 -19.85 15.89 -11.09
N ALA A 74 -20.28 14.90 -10.29
CA ALA A 74 -21.50 14.14 -10.52
C ALA A 74 -22.79 14.93 -10.25
N LYS A 75 -22.70 16.17 -9.74
CA LYS A 75 -23.82 17.00 -9.27
C LYS A 75 -24.70 16.28 -8.25
N SER A 76 -24.09 15.44 -7.42
CA SER A 76 -24.76 14.73 -6.34
C SER A 76 -24.99 15.65 -5.14
N ASN A 77 -26.07 15.42 -4.40
CA ASN A 77 -26.40 16.12 -3.16
C ASN A 77 -25.92 15.38 -1.90
N ILE A 78 -25.14 14.31 -2.06
CA ILE A 78 -24.57 13.54 -0.94
C ILE A 78 -23.55 14.40 -0.19
N ILE A 79 -23.69 14.45 1.14
CA ILE A 79 -22.78 15.18 2.01
C ILE A 79 -21.61 14.28 2.41
N VAL A 80 -20.38 14.74 2.20
CA VAL A 80 -19.18 14.12 2.78
C VAL A 80 -18.87 14.86 4.09
N LYS A 81 -19.08 14.19 5.24
CA LYS A 81 -18.86 14.77 6.57
C LYS A 81 -17.67 14.09 7.25
N VAL A 82 -16.70 14.88 7.69
CA VAL A 82 -15.54 14.40 8.43
C VAL A 82 -15.87 14.32 9.93
N GLY A 83 -15.64 13.16 10.52
CA GLY A 83 -15.85 12.90 11.94
C GLY A 83 -14.52 12.76 12.67
N LEU A 84 -14.28 13.61 13.67
CA LEU A 84 -13.06 13.57 14.49
C LEU A 84 -13.39 13.42 15.98
N ARG A 85 -12.51 12.74 16.72
CA ARG A 85 -12.60 12.70 18.18
C ARG A 85 -12.49 14.11 18.77
N THR A 86 -13.22 14.39 19.84
CA THR A 86 -13.13 15.65 20.58
C THR A 86 -11.67 15.97 20.93
N GLY A 87 -11.25 17.22 20.70
CA GLY A 87 -9.87 17.67 20.95
C GLY A 87 -8.83 17.18 19.94
N SER A 88 -9.22 16.58 18.82
CA SER A 88 -8.28 16.19 17.77
C SER A 88 -7.49 17.40 17.23
N PRO A 89 -6.16 17.34 17.10
CA PRO A 89 -5.40 18.42 16.47
C PRO A 89 -5.74 18.57 14.98
N SER A 90 -6.29 17.53 14.35
CA SER A 90 -6.61 17.51 12.91
C SER A 90 -7.84 18.34 12.52
N PHE A 91 -8.58 18.91 13.46
CA PHE A 91 -9.69 19.83 13.13
C PHE A 91 -9.21 21.00 12.27
N ALA A 92 -8.04 21.58 12.58
CA ALA A 92 -7.47 22.68 11.80
C ALA A 92 -7.14 22.26 10.36
N GLU A 93 -6.56 21.07 10.19
CA GLU A 93 -6.22 20.52 8.86
C GLU A 93 -7.48 20.20 8.03
N ALA A 94 -8.53 19.66 8.66
CA ALA A 94 -9.80 19.42 7.98
C ALA A 94 -10.44 20.74 7.50
N ARG A 95 -10.41 21.80 8.33
CA ARG A 95 -10.86 23.15 7.94
C ARG A 95 -10.03 23.73 6.82
N ALA A 96 -8.70 23.60 6.86
CA ALA A 96 -7.82 24.04 5.78
C ALA A 96 -8.12 23.31 4.45
N ALA A 97 -8.58 22.06 4.51
CA ALA A 97 -9.01 21.30 3.35
C ALA A 97 -10.46 21.60 2.89
N GLY A 98 -11.17 22.51 3.56
CA GLY A 98 -12.53 22.96 3.21
C GLY A 98 -13.68 22.23 3.92
N PHE A 99 -13.39 21.40 4.92
CA PHE A 99 -14.41 20.76 5.76
C PHE A 99 -14.62 21.58 7.04
N SER A 100 -15.83 22.12 7.27
CA SER A 100 -16.09 22.98 8.43
C SER A 100 -17.39 22.63 9.14
N GLU A 101 -17.50 23.06 10.40
CA GLU A 101 -18.72 22.93 11.18
C GLU A 101 -19.85 23.77 10.57
N GLU A 102 -19.53 24.96 10.03
CA GLU A 102 -20.48 25.92 9.46
C GLU A 102 -21.22 25.37 8.23
N ASN A 103 -20.53 24.64 7.36
CA ASN A 103 -21.13 24.02 6.19
C ASN A 103 -21.61 22.58 6.46
N GLY A 104 -21.57 22.12 7.72
CA GLY A 104 -22.03 20.81 8.15
C GLY A 104 -21.16 19.63 7.70
N THR A 105 -19.93 19.87 7.23
CA THR A 105 -19.04 18.83 6.71
C THR A 105 -17.89 18.45 7.65
N LEU A 106 -17.84 19.00 8.86
CA LEU A 106 -16.92 18.60 9.94
C LEU A 106 -17.68 18.54 11.27
N GLY A 107 -17.37 17.54 12.11
CA GLY A 107 -17.97 17.43 13.44
C GLY A 107 -17.38 16.33 14.31
N ASP A 108 -18.04 16.04 15.43
CA ASP A 108 -17.68 14.93 16.31
C ASP A 108 -17.84 13.58 15.59
N MET A 109 -16.93 12.65 15.86
CA MET A 109 -16.94 11.34 15.22
C MET A 109 -18.20 10.53 15.51
N TRP A 110 -18.73 10.56 16.73
CA TRP A 110 -19.88 9.74 17.14
C TRP A 110 -21.18 10.27 16.55
N GLU A 111 -21.32 11.60 16.50
CA GLU A 111 -22.42 12.27 15.78
C GLU A 111 -22.36 11.94 14.28
N THR A 112 -21.16 12.00 13.70
CA THR A 112 -20.96 11.71 12.27
C THR A 112 -21.31 10.25 11.95
N ILE A 113 -20.87 9.29 12.77
CA ILE A 113 -21.24 7.86 12.62
C ILE A 113 -22.77 7.70 12.69
N SER A 114 -23.40 8.27 13.72
CA SER A 114 -24.86 8.17 13.93
C SER A 114 -25.68 8.85 12.82
N GLY A 115 -25.10 9.86 12.15
CA GLY A 115 -25.74 10.62 11.08
C GLY A 115 -25.53 10.06 9.67
N SER A 116 -24.61 9.10 9.49
CA SER A 116 -24.21 8.64 8.15
C SER A 116 -24.90 7.35 7.71
N ASP A 117 -25.08 7.20 6.40
CA ASP A 117 -25.64 5.99 5.79
C ASP A 117 -24.53 5.07 5.25
N LEU A 118 -23.37 5.67 4.93
CA LEU A 118 -22.09 5.01 4.70
C LEU A 118 -21.05 5.63 5.64
N VAL A 119 -20.44 4.81 6.49
CA VAL A 119 -19.37 5.22 7.42
C VAL A 119 -18.04 4.65 6.94
N LEU A 120 -17.11 5.52 6.56
CA LEU A 120 -15.75 5.14 6.19
C LEU A 120 -14.85 5.24 7.43
N LEU A 121 -14.42 4.10 7.97
CA LEU A 121 -13.62 4.04 9.19
C LEU A 121 -12.13 4.14 8.86
N LEU A 122 -11.60 5.37 8.82
CA LEU A 122 -10.22 5.69 8.39
C LEU A 122 -9.34 6.20 9.55
N ILE A 123 -9.57 5.65 10.74
CA ILE A 123 -8.71 5.81 11.93
C ILE A 123 -7.63 4.73 11.95
N SER A 124 -6.64 4.84 12.85
CA SER A 124 -5.61 3.80 12.98
C SER A 124 -6.22 2.45 13.34
N ASP A 125 -5.66 1.38 12.81
CA ASP A 125 -6.20 0.03 12.97
C ASP A 125 -6.27 -0.42 14.44
N ALA A 126 -5.26 -0.06 15.24
CA ALA A 126 -5.29 -0.27 16.69
C ALA A 126 -6.45 0.48 17.37
N ALA A 127 -6.80 1.68 16.90
CA ALA A 127 -7.95 2.42 17.43
C ALA A 127 -9.28 1.79 16.98
N GLN A 128 -9.35 1.20 15.79
CA GLN A 128 -10.51 0.40 15.39
C GLN A 128 -10.69 -0.78 16.34
N ALA A 129 -9.61 -1.54 16.59
CA ALA A 129 -9.61 -2.66 17.53
C ALA A 129 -10.07 -2.25 18.93
N ASP A 130 -9.55 -1.16 19.48
CA ASP A 130 -9.91 -0.72 20.84
C ASP A 130 -11.32 -0.09 20.94
N ASN A 131 -11.95 0.33 19.84
CA ASN A 131 -13.20 1.11 19.87
C ASN A 131 -14.37 0.50 19.06
N HIS A 132 -14.19 -0.69 18.46
CA HIS A 132 -15.18 -1.27 17.55
C HIS A 132 -16.58 -1.39 18.15
N GLU A 133 -16.71 -1.81 19.41
CA GLU A 133 -18.02 -1.91 20.09
C GLU A 133 -18.75 -0.57 20.15
N LYS A 134 -18.02 0.51 20.46
CA LYS A 134 -18.58 1.87 20.52
C LYS A 134 -18.92 2.38 19.12
N ILE A 135 -18.12 2.06 18.11
CA ILE A 135 -18.44 2.40 16.72
C ILE A 135 -19.74 1.70 16.30
N PHE A 136 -19.82 0.39 16.53
CA PHE A 136 -20.99 -0.42 16.18
C PHE A 136 -22.26 0.04 16.88
N SER A 137 -22.19 0.48 18.14
CA SER A 137 -23.36 0.98 18.87
C SER A 137 -23.91 2.32 18.37
N HIS A 138 -23.10 3.11 17.64
CA HIS A 138 -23.53 4.37 17.04
C HIS A 138 -23.99 4.21 15.58
N MET A 139 -23.72 3.06 14.94
CA MET A 139 -24.13 2.83 13.56
C MET A 139 -25.66 2.80 13.44
N LYS A 140 -26.20 3.46 12.42
CA LYS A 140 -27.62 3.32 12.10
C LYS A 140 -27.93 1.88 11.69
N PRO A 141 -29.08 1.30 12.07
CA PRO A 141 -29.54 0.06 11.47
C PRO A 141 -29.61 0.17 9.95
N ASN A 142 -29.23 -0.90 9.24
CA ASN A 142 -29.23 -1.03 7.78
C ASN A 142 -28.29 -0.04 7.05
N SER A 143 -27.37 0.60 7.78
CA SER A 143 -26.30 1.39 7.17
C SER A 143 -25.11 0.52 6.75
N ILE A 144 -24.13 1.14 6.11
CA ILE A 144 -22.96 0.47 5.55
C ILE A 144 -21.71 0.94 6.29
N LEU A 145 -20.91 -0.01 6.80
CA LEU A 145 -19.55 0.22 7.26
C LEU A 145 -18.58 -0.05 6.10
N GLY A 146 -17.82 0.97 5.72
CA GLY A 146 -16.73 0.90 4.75
C GLY A 146 -15.37 0.92 5.46
N LEU A 147 -14.53 -0.05 5.15
CA LEU A 147 -13.15 -0.14 5.62
C LEU A 147 -12.18 0.06 4.46
N SER A 148 -11.00 0.64 4.71
CA SER A 148 -9.91 0.64 3.71
C SER A 148 -8.79 -0.33 4.07
N HIS A 149 -9.07 -1.25 4.98
CA HIS A 149 -8.20 -2.35 5.37
C HIS A 149 -9.01 -3.40 6.14
N GLY A 150 -8.73 -4.69 5.94
CA GLY A 150 -9.39 -5.81 6.61
C GLY A 150 -8.91 -6.08 8.05
N PHE A 151 -8.00 -5.27 8.61
CA PHE A 151 -7.44 -5.47 9.95
C PHE A 151 -8.50 -5.72 11.03
N LEU A 152 -9.59 -4.96 11.01
CA LEU A 152 -10.65 -5.11 12.01
C LEU A 152 -11.30 -6.49 11.96
N LEU A 153 -11.45 -7.10 10.78
CA LEU A 153 -11.92 -8.48 10.67
C LEU A 153 -10.96 -9.44 11.37
N GLY A 154 -9.66 -9.37 11.04
CA GLY A 154 -8.66 -10.24 11.66
C GLY A 154 -8.58 -10.06 13.18
N HIS A 155 -8.78 -8.83 13.68
CA HIS A 155 -8.89 -8.58 15.11
C HIS A 155 -10.13 -9.24 15.74
N LEU A 156 -11.31 -9.07 15.15
CA LEU A 156 -12.56 -9.70 15.63
C LEU A 156 -12.45 -11.23 15.62
N GLN A 157 -11.92 -11.81 14.54
CA GLN A 157 -11.66 -13.25 14.43
C GLN A 157 -10.74 -13.75 15.55
N SER A 158 -9.69 -13.00 15.91
CA SER A 158 -8.79 -13.36 17.02
C SER A 158 -9.48 -13.42 18.38
N MET A 159 -10.66 -12.82 18.51
CA MET A 159 -11.50 -12.85 19.71
C MET A 159 -12.71 -13.78 19.57
N GLY A 160 -12.85 -14.49 18.45
CA GLY A 160 -14.03 -15.31 18.15
C GLY A 160 -15.30 -14.49 17.89
N LEU A 161 -15.14 -13.23 17.48
CA LEU A 161 -16.23 -12.30 17.16
C LEU A 161 -16.34 -12.06 15.65
N ASP A 162 -17.44 -11.44 15.24
CA ASP A 162 -17.71 -10.96 13.89
C ASP A 162 -18.47 -9.62 13.96
N PHE A 163 -18.62 -8.94 12.83
CA PHE A 163 -19.34 -7.69 12.73
C PHE A 163 -20.85 -7.85 13.02
N PRO A 164 -21.55 -6.75 13.42
CA PRO A 164 -23.00 -6.77 13.64
C PRO A 164 -23.79 -7.23 12.42
N LYS A 165 -24.87 -7.99 12.64
CA LYS A 165 -25.68 -8.57 11.55
C LYS A 165 -26.69 -7.59 10.91
N ASN A 166 -26.90 -6.43 11.51
CA ASN A 166 -27.87 -5.42 11.08
C ASN A 166 -27.24 -4.28 10.25
N ILE A 167 -26.02 -4.44 9.76
CA ILE A 167 -25.33 -3.50 8.87
C ILE A 167 -24.69 -4.27 7.71
N SER A 168 -24.45 -3.59 6.59
CA SER A 168 -23.56 -4.10 5.55
C SER A 168 -22.12 -3.74 5.89
N VAL A 169 -21.17 -4.59 5.48
CA VAL A 169 -19.73 -4.38 5.69
C VAL A 169 -19.01 -4.58 4.37
N ILE A 170 -18.38 -3.51 3.89
CA ILE A 170 -17.63 -3.46 2.65
C ILE A 170 -16.22 -2.94 2.89
N ALA A 171 -15.33 -3.17 1.93
CA ALA A 171 -14.05 -2.50 1.88
C ALA A 171 -13.71 -2.00 0.47
N VAL A 172 -12.99 -0.88 0.45
CA VAL A 172 -12.26 -0.37 -0.70
C VAL A 172 -10.89 0.03 -0.20
N CYS A 173 -9.87 -0.69 -0.64
CA CYS A 173 -8.51 -0.57 -0.15
C CYS A 173 -7.61 -0.07 -1.29
N PRO A 174 -7.31 1.24 -1.36
CA PRO A 174 -6.31 1.75 -2.28
C PRO A 174 -4.97 1.09 -2.01
N LYS A 175 -4.36 0.52 -3.04
CA LYS A 175 -3.02 -0.13 -2.98
C LYS A 175 -1.91 0.93 -3.04
N ALA A 176 -1.94 1.83 -2.05
CA ALA A 176 -1.01 2.94 -1.86
C ALA A 176 -1.18 3.64 -0.51
N MET A 177 -0.19 4.48 -0.17
CA MET A 177 -0.34 5.53 0.82
C MET A 177 -1.38 6.60 0.40
N GLY A 178 -2.03 7.23 1.38
CA GLY A 178 -3.04 8.28 1.16
C GLY A 178 -2.56 9.49 0.33
N PRO A 179 -1.35 10.04 0.56
CA PRO A 179 -0.80 11.11 -0.27
C PRO A 179 -0.82 10.81 -1.78
N SER A 180 -0.48 9.58 -2.18
CA SER A 180 -0.52 9.14 -3.58
C SER A 180 -1.95 9.12 -4.14
N VAL A 181 -2.92 8.65 -3.34
CA VAL A 181 -4.35 8.64 -3.69
C VAL A 181 -4.84 10.05 -4.03
N ARG A 182 -4.45 11.07 -3.25
CA ARG A 182 -4.82 12.46 -3.57
C ARG A 182 -4.03 13.00 -4.76
N ARG A 183 -2.72 12.78 -4.80
CA ARG A 183 -1.84 13.40 -5.80
C ARG A 183 -2.18 12.96 -7.22
N LEU A 184 -2.32 11.66 -7.44
CA LEU A 184 -2.67 11.13 -8.75
C LEU A 184 -4.09 11.50 -9.16
N TYR A 185 -5.05 11.53 -8.21
CA TYR A 185 -6.39 12.03 -8.49
C TYR A 185 -6.39 13.48 -9.00
N VAL A 186 -5.56 14.34 -8.39
CA VAL A 186 -5.40 15.73 -8.83
C VAL A 186 -4.74 15.80 -10.22
N GLN A 187 -3.65 15.06 -10.46
CA GLN A 187 -3.03 14.98 -11.80
C GLN A 187 -4.01 14.46 -12.86
N GLY A 188 -4.93 13.60 -12.46
CA GLY A 188 -5.96 13.01 -13.31
C GLY A 188 -7.07 13.96 -13.73
N LYS A 189 -7.19 15.16 -13.14
CA LYS A 189 -8.23 16.14 -13.50
C LYS A 189 -8.09 16.65 -14.94
N GLU A 190 -6.86 16.71 -15.44
CA GLU A 190 -6.53 17.20 -16.79
C GLU A 190 -6.71 16.12 -17.88
N ILE A 191 -7.02 14.88 -17.49
CA ILE A 191 -7.26 13.75 -18.39
C ILE A 191 -8.54 13.01 -17.96
N ASN A 192 -8.82 11.81 -18.49
CA ASN A 192 -9.98 11.00 -18.06
C ASN A 192 -9.80 10.33 -16.67
N GLY A 193 -9.09 10.98 -15.76
CA GLY A 193 -8.73 10.43 -14.45
C GLY A 193 -7.37 9.75 -14.41
N ALA A 194 -6.81 9.77 -13.22
CA ALA A 194 -5.65 9.01 -12.76
C ALA A 194 -5.83 8.82 -11.26
N GLY A 195 -5.16 7.82 -10.69
CA GLY A 195 -5.33 7.49 -9.28
C GLY A 195 -4.59 6.23 -8.92
N ILE A 196 -5.00 5.63 -7.82
CA ILE A 196 -4.43 4.40 -7.28
C ILE A 196 -5.43 3.26 -7.46
N ASN A 197 -4.94 2.11 -7.94
CA ASN A 197 -5.74 0.89 -8.03
C ASN A 197 -6.28 0.51 -6.65
N SER A 198 -7.51 0.00 -6.57
CA SER A 198 -8.05 -0.47 -5.30
C SER A 198 -8.48 -1.92 -5.42
N SER A 199 -8.31 -2.67 -4.34
CA SER A 199 -9.12 -3.86 -4.14
C SER A 199 -10.46 -3.45 -3.51
N PHE A 200 -11.50 -4.26 -3.69
CA PHE A 200 -12.75 -4.11 -2.94
C PHE A 200 -13.25 -5.47 -2.46
N GLY A 201 -13.97 -5.48 -1.34
CA GLY A 201 -14.60 -6.68 -0.79
C GLY A 201 -15.97 -6.38 -0.21
N VAL A 202 -16.86 -7.38 -0.26
CA VAL A 202 -18.17 -7.33 0.40
C VAL A 202 -18.21 -8.48 1.41
N HIS A 203 -18.08 -8.13 2.69
CA HIS A 203 -18.11 -9.10 3.79
C HIS A 203 -19.54 -9.44 4.20
N GLN A 204 -20.40 -8.41 4.27
CA GLN A 204 -21.82 -8.55 4.55
C GLN A 204 -22.63 -7.62 3.65
N ASP A 205 -23.68 -8.14 3.04
CA ASP A 205 -24.65 -7.37 2.27
C ASP A 205 -26.05 -7.57 2.86
N PHE A 206 -26.57 -6.54 3.52
CA PHE A 206 -27.86 -6.59 4.21
C PHE A 206 -29.05 -6.37 3.28
N ASP A 207 -28.91 -5.54 2.24
CA ASP A 207 -30.02 -5.08 1.40
C ASP A 207 -29.74 -5.09 -0.12
N GLY A 208 -28.62 -5.68 -0.55
CA GLY A 208 -28.26 -5.86 -1.96
C GLY A 208 -27.53 -4.68 -2.60
N ARG A 209 -27.23 -3.61 -1.82
CA ARG A 209 -26.56 -2.40 -2.34
C ARG A 209 -25.05 -2.43 -2.17
N ALA A 210 -24.51 -3.37 -1.39
CA ALA A 210 -23.12 -3.31 -0.91
C ALA A 210 -22.10 -3.27 -2.05
N THR A 211 -22.26 -4.10 -3.10
CA THR A 211 -21.31 -4.15 -4.22
C THR A 211 -21.27 -2.83 -4.99
N ASP A 212 -22.41 -2.28 -5.39
CA ASP A 212 -22.44 -1.03 -6.17
C ASP A 212 -21.97 0.17 -5.34
N VAL A 213 -22.24 0.19 -4.01
CA VAL A 213 -21.70 1.21 -3.11
C VAL A 213 -20.17 1.11 -3.02
N ALA A 214 -19.61 -0.10 -2.89
CA ALA A 214 -18.15 -0.30 -2.85
C ALA A 214 -17.49 0.12 -4.18
N LEU A 215 -18.07 -0.28 -5.32
CA LEU A 215 -17.56 0.12 -6.63
C LEU A 215 -17.69 1.63 -6.85
N GLY A 216 -18.81 2.24 -6.45
CA GLY A 216 -19.02 3.69 -6.52
C GLY A 216 -18.02 4.45 -5.66
N TRP A 217 -17.71 3.95 -4.46
CA TRP A 217 -16.67 4.50 -3.61
C TRP A 217 -15.30 4.41 -4.30
N SER A 218 -14.90 3.24 -4.81
CA SER A 218 -13.62 3.08 -5.50
C SER A 218 -13.49 3.96 -6.75
N VAL A 219 -14.53 4.06 -7.57
CA VAL A 219 -14.57 4.96 -8.74
C VAL A 219 -14.45 6.42 -8.31
N ALA A 220 -15.16 6.83 -7.25
CA ALA A 220 -15.09 8.19 -6.73
C ALA A 220 -13.72 8.55 -6.12
N LEU A 221 -12.91 7.55 -5.72
CA LEU A 221 -11.51 7.77 -5.33
C LEU A 221 -10.57 7.97 -6.53
N GLY A 222 -11.03 7.64 -7.74
CA GLY A 222 -10.26 7.72 -8.98
C GLY A 222 -9.47 6.46 -9.32
N SER A 223 -9.87 5.29 -8.82
CA SER A 223 -9.13 4.04 -9.07
C SER A 223 -9.09 3.69 -10.56
N PRO A 224 -7.90 3.50 -11.17
CA PRO A 224 -7.76 3.18 -12.60
C PRO A 224 -8.43 1.84 -12.94
N PHE A 225 -8.24 0.85 -12.07
CA PHE A 225 -9.11 -0.31 -11.99
C PHE A 225 -9.33 -0.75 -10.54
N THR A 226 -10.44 -1.43 -10.33
CA THR A 226 -10.87 -2.00 -9.07
C THR A 226 -11.02 -3.51 -9.23
N PHE A 227 -10.35 -4.30 -8.39
CA PHE A 227 -10.41 -5.76 -8.42
C PHE A 227 -11.04 -6.32 -7.15
N VAL A 228 -11.72 -7.46 -7.25
CA VAL A 228 -12.41 -8.07 -6.11
C VAL A 228 -11.45 -8.89 -5.23
N THR A 229 -11.63 -8.78 -3.92
CA THR A 229 -10.99 -9.59 -2.88
C THR A 229 -11.97 -9.84 -1.73
N THR A 230 -11.51 -10.44 -0.63
CA THR A 230 -12.22 -10.51 0.65
C THR A 230 -11.46 -9.70 1.69
N LEU A 231 -12.12 -9.27 2.77
CA LEU A 231 -11.40 -8.64 3.90
C LEU A 231 -10.28 -9.53 4.43
N GLU A 232 -10.48 -10.85 4.43
CA GLU A 232 -9.50 -11.81 4.94
C GLU A 232 -8.25 -11.91 4.06
N GLN A 233 -8.44 -12.04 2.75
CA GLN A 233 -7.32 -12.03 1.80
C GLN A 233 -6.60 -10.68 1.82
N GLU A 234 -7.36 -9.59 1.87
CA GLU A 234 -6.83 -8.23 1.88
C GLU A 234 -5.93 -7.96 3.09
N TYR A 235 -6.39 -8.25 4.32
CA TYR A 235 -5.53 -7.98 5.49
C TYR A 235 -4.30 -8.88 5.48
N LYS A 236 -4.42 -10.12 4.97
CA LYS A 236 -3.29 -11.04 4.90
C LYS A 236 -2.23 -10.55 3.93
N SER A 237 -2.63 -10.11 2.74
CA SER A 237 -1.68 -9.62 1.72
C SER A 237 -1.12 -8.24 2.06
N ASP A 238 -1.95 -7.33 2.56
CA ASP A 238 -1.60 -5.92 2.77
C ASP A 238 -0.66 -5.75 3.99
N ILE A 239 -1.02 -6.31 5.16
CA ILE A 239 -0.16 -6.27 6.38
C ILE A 239 1.20 -6.96 6.10
N PHE A 240 1.18 -8.04 5.31
CA PHE A 240 2.39 -8.72 4.86
C PHE A 240 3.19 -7.88 3.87
N GLY A 241 2.55 -7.30 2.84
CA GLY A 241 3.20 -6.52 1.80
C GLY A 241 3.95 -5.32 2.36
N GLU A 242 3.34 -4.56 3.27
CA GLU A 242 3.95 -3.41 3.95
C GLU A 242 5.15 -3.79 4.84
N ARG A 243 5.29 -5.07 5.23
CA ARG A 243 6.47 -5.61 5.92
C ARG A 243 7.49 -6.18 4.95
N GLY A 244 7.02 -6.68 3.83
CA GLY A 244 7.79 -7.16 2.69
C GLY A 244 8.31 -6.03 1.81
N ILE A 245 8.26 -6.24 0.49
CA ILE A 245 8.91 -5.40 -0.53
C ILE A 245 8.45 -3.94 -0.50
N LEU A 246 7.23 -3.66 -0.03
CA LEU A 246 6.65 -2.33 -0.09
C LEU A 246 7.40 -1.33 0.81
N LEU A 247 7.77 -1.73 2.03
CA LEU A 247 8.46 -0.85 2.98
C LEU A 247 9.57 -1.56 3.77
N GLY A 248 9.22 -2.58 4.56
CA GLY A 248 10.16 -3.19 5.51
C GLY A 248 11.36 -3.85 4.81
N ALA A 249 11.11 -4.77 3.90
CA ALA A 249 12.16 -5.53 3.24
C ALA A 249 13.04 -4.67 2.32
N VAL A 250 12.46 -3.70 1.60
CA VAL A 250 13.26 -2.76 0.80
C VAL A 250 14.14 -1.86 1.68
N HIS A 251 13.66 -1.43 2.85
CA HIS A 251 14.47 -0.71 3.84
C HIS A 251 15.63 -1.59 4.34
N GLY A 252 15.36 -2.84 4.70
CA GLY A 252 16.40 -3.79 5.10
C GLY A 252 17.46 -4.04 4.03
N ILE A 253 17.03 -4.23 2.77
CA ILE A 253 17.92 -4.40 1.60
C ILE A 253 18.86 -3.21 1.46
N VAL A 254 18.33 -1.99 1.44
CA VAL A 254 19.17 -0.82 1.14
C VAL A 254 20.18 -0.54 2.26
N GLU A 255 19.81 -0.80 3.53
CA GLU A 255 20.75 -0.70 4.66
C GLU A 255 21.87 -1.75 4.55
N SER A 256 21.50 -2.99 4.23
CA SER A 256 22.42 -4.11 4.09
C SER A 256 23.42 -3.91 2.95
N LEU A 257 22.91 -3.55 1.76
CA LEU A 257 23.74 -3.34 0.58
C LEU A 257 24.59 -2.07 0.68
N PHE A 258 24.06 -0.99 1.26
CA PHE A 258 24.85 0.21 1.51
C PHE A 258 26.07 -0.10 2.39
N ARG A 259 25.83 -0.85 3.47
CA ARG A 259 26.89 -1.29 4.38
C ARG A 259 27.92 -2.15 3.67
N ARG A 260 27.48 -3.17 2.92
CA ARG A 260 28.37 -4.04 2.13
C ARG A 260 29.25 -3.23 1.17
N TYR A 261 28.64 -2.32 0.41
CA TYR A 261 29.39 -1.54 -0.58
C TYR A 261 30.41 -0.63 0.09
N ALA A 262 30.04 0.06 1.17
CA ALA A 262 30.97 0.89 1.92
C ALA A 262 32.13 0.09 2.54
N GLU A 263 31.85 -1.09 3.10
CA GLU A 263 32.86 -1.99 3.68
C GLU A 263 33.83 -2.53 2.62
N ASN A 264 33.35 -2.74 1.40
CA ASN A 264 34.16 -3.12 0.24
C ASN A 264 34.85 -1.92 -0.45
N GLY A 265 34.93 -0.77 0.22
CA GLY A 265 35.68 0.40 -0.24
C GLY A 265 34.95 1.32 -1.21
N MET A 266 33.66 1.08 -1.50
CA MET A 266 32.86 2.00 -2.30
C MET A 266 32.62 3.30 -1.54
N ASN A 267 32.80 4.43 -2.22
CA ASN A 267 32.46 5.74 -1.65
C ASN A 267 30.97 5.78 -1.23
N GLU A 268 30.66 6.38 -0.08
CA GLU A 268 29.30 6.39 0.49
C GLU A 268 28.25 6.99 -0.45
N ASP A 269 28.56 8.08 -1.14
CA ASP A 269 27.63 8.72 -2.06
C ASP A 269 27.31 7.78 -3.23
N LEU A 270 28.31 7.03 -3.71
CA LEU A 270 28.13 6.01 -4.74
C LEU A 270 27.39 4.78 -4.20
N ALA A 271 27.66 4.36 -2.97
CA ALA A 271 26.94 3.26 -2.31
C ALA A 271 25.44 3.59 -2.16
N TYR A 272 25.10 4.83 -1.79
CA TYR A 272 23.71 5.31 -1.75
C TYR A 272 23.07 5.32 -3.14
N LYS A 273 23.80 5.80 -4.16
CA LYS A 273 23.31 5.80 -5.55
C LYS A 273 23.07 4.38 -6.08
N ASN A 274 24.00 3.47 -5.85
CA ASN A 274 23.91 2.07 -6.29
C ASN A 274 22.88 1.26 -5.50
N THR A 275 22.31 1.79 -4.42
CA THR A 275 21.23 1.15 -3.65
C THR A 275 19.90 1.89 -3.82
N VAL A 276 19.73 3.01 -3.12
CA VAL A 276 18.45 3.73 -3.04
C VAL A 276 18.07 4.37 -4.36
N GLU A 277 18.98 5.11 -5.01
CA GLU A 277 18.67 5.78 -6.29
C GLU A 277 18.44 4.74 -7.39
N CYS A 278 19.24 3.67 -7.40
CA CYS A 278 19.10 2.52 -8.30
C CYS A 278 17.71 1.88 -8.22
N ILE A 279 17.29 1.49 -7.00
CA ILE A 279 15.98 0.84 -6.78
C ILE A 279 14.83 1.79 -7.11
N THR A 280 14.87 3.01 -6.57
CA THR A 280 13.74 3.93 -6.61
C THR A 280 13.62 4.73 -7.90
N GLY A 281 14.69 4.81 -8.69
CA GLY A 281 14.72 5.44 -9.99
C GLY A 281 14.58 4.43 -11.13
N ILE A 282 15.71 4.01 -11.72
CA ILE A 282 15.73 3.24 -12.97
C ILE A 282 15.10 1.84 -12.84
N ILE A 283 15.29 1.14 -11.72
CA ILE A 283 14.65 -0.17 -11.50
C ILE A 283 13.14 0.00 -11.44
N SER A 284 12.65 0.89 -10.56
CA SER A 284 11.21 1.15 -10.43
C SER A 284 10.57 1.59 -11.74
N LYS A 285 11.21 2.51 -12.48
CA LYS A 285 10.71 2.97 -13.78
C LYS A 285 10.67 1.87 -14.83
N THR A 286 11.70 1.04 -14.89
CA THR A 286 11.74 -0.11 -15.80
C THR A 286 10.63 -1.09 -15.49
N ILE A 287 10.47 -1.47 -14.22
CA ILE A 287 9.44 -2.41 -13.78
C ILE A 287 8.04 -1.87 -14.06
N SER A 288 7.78 -0.62 -13.71
CA SER A 288 6.49 0.07 -13.90
C SER A 288 6.00 0.01 -15.36
N THR A 289 6.92 0.20 -16.31
CA THR A 289 6.56 0.38 -17.73
C THR A 289 6.82 -0.84 -18.61
N LYS A 290 7.75 -1.72 -18.23
CA LYS A 290 8.21 -2.85 -19.05
C LYS A 290 8.28 -4.18 -18.28
N GLY A 291 7.95 -4.19 -17.00
CA GLY A 291 7.98 -5.40 -16.16
C GLY A 291 9.37 -5.77 -15.64
N ILE A 292 9.39 -6.81 -14.79
CA ILE A 292 10.57 -7.25 -14.02
C ILE A 292 11.67 -7.77 -14.96
N LEU A 293 11.30 -8.60 -15.93
CA LEU A 293 12.25 -9.22 -16.86
C LEU A 293 13.02 -8.18 -17.70
N ALA A 294 12.43 -7.01 -17.96
CA ALA A 294 13.09 -5.93 -18.69
C ALA A 294 14.30 -5.34 -17.93
N VAL A 295 14.32 -5.41 -16.58
CA VAL A 295 15.49 -5.02 -15.78
C VAL A 295 16.67 -5.92 -16.13
N TYR A 296 16.48 -7.24 -16.03
CA TYR A 296 17.52 -8.22 -16.36
C TYR A 296 17.99 -8.11 -17.81
N ASN A 297 17.05 -8.00 -18.75
CA ASN A 297 17.37 -7.89 -20.18
C ASN A 297 18.10 -6.60 -20.56
N SER A 298 18.04 -5.56 -19.72
CA SER A 298 18.75 -4.29 -19.96
C SER A 298 20.20 -4.28 -19.49
N LEU A 299 20.62 -5.32 -18.76
CA LEU A 299 21.99 -5.46 -18.26
C LEU A 299 22.94 -5.93 -19.38
N SER A 300 24.22 -5.57 -19.25
CA SER A 300 25.30 -6.20 -20.04
C SER A 300 25.45 -7.67 -19.67
N GLU A 301 26.14 -8.47 -20.48
CA GLU A 301 26.38 -9.89 -20.16
C GLU A 301 27.14 -10.08 -18.83
N GLU A 302 28.12 -9.21 -18.53
CA GLU A 302 28.79 -9.19 -17.22
C GLU A 302 27.80 -8.83 -16.10
N GLY A 303 26.95 -7.82 -16.32
CA GLY A 303 25.93 -7.42 -15.37
C GLY A 303 24.87 -8.50 -15.13
N LYS A 304 24.52 -9.30 -16.14
CA LYS A 304 23.64 -10.46 -15.96
C LYS A 304 24.27 -11.49 -15.04
N GLY A 305 25.57 -11.76 -15.17
CA GLY A 305 26.29 -12.63 -14.24
C GLY A 305 26.24 -12.13 -12.79
N GLU A 306 26.43 -10.83 -12.55
CA GLU A 306 26.27 -10.23 -11.22
C GLU A 306 24.84 -10.31 -10.68
N PHE A 307 23.85 -10.04 -11.54
CA PHE A 307 22.43 -10.16 -11.19
C PHE A 307 22.09 -11.58 -10.80
N GLU A 308 22.52 -12.57 -11.57
CA GLU A 308 22.24 -13.98 -11.37
C GLU A 308 22.83 -14.50 -10.06
N LEU A 309 24.07 -14.10 -9.75
CA LEU A 309 24.71 -14.38 -8.47
C LEU A 309 23.89 -13.83 -7.29
N ALA A 310 23.56 -12.54 -7.36
CA ALA A 310 22.78 -11.87 -6.31
C ALA A 310 21.37 -12.45 -6.17
N TYR A 311 20.69 -12.70 -7.30
CA TYR A 311 19.35 -13.24 -7.32
C TYR A 311 19.31 -14.65 -6.70
N SER A 312 20.24 -15.52 -7.12
CA SER A 312 20.37 -16.89 -6.62
C SER A 312 20.65 -16.94 -5.12
N ALA A 313 21.52 -16.06 -4.62
CA ALA A 313 21.89 -16.05 -3.22
C ALA A 313 20.83 -15.43 -2.30
N SER A 314 20.05 -14.45 -2.81
CA SER A 314 19.09 -13.70 -2.00
C SER A 314 17.67 -14.28 -1.97
N TYR A 315 17.25 -15.05 -2.99
CA TYR A 315 15.86 -15.48 -3.12
C TYR A 315 15.33 -16.24 -1.89
N TYR A 316 16.02 -17.30 -1.47
CA TYR A 316 15.56 -18.13 -0.34
C TYR A 316 15.72 -17.44 1.02
N PRO A 317 16.82 -16.73 1.32
CA PRO A 317 16.89 -15.89 2.52
C PRO A 317 15.75 -14.85 2.61
N CYS A 318 15.42 -14.19 1.49
CA CYS A 318 14.27 -13.30 1.46
C CYS A 318 12.94 -14.05 1.69
N MET A 319 12.77 -15.21 1.03
CA MET A 319 11.59 -16.05 1.17
C MET A 319 11.37 -16.52 2.61
N ASP A 320 12.43 -16.84 3.34
CA ASP A 320 12.37 -17.27 4.76
C ASP A 320 11.64 -16.23 5.62
N ILE A 321 12.14 -14.99 5.63
CA ILE A 321 11.52 -13.90 6.42
C ILE A 321 10.12 -13.55 5.90
N LEU A 322 9.91 -13.56 4.58
CA LEU A 322 8.58 -13.34 4.02
C LEU A 322 7.61 -14.43 4.47
N TYR A 323 8.04 -15.68 4.48
CA TYR A 323 7.20 -16.80 4.87
C TYR A 323 6.80 -16.70 6.35
N GLU A 324 7.77 -16.47 7.23
CA GLU A 324 7.55 -16.19 8.66
C GLU A 324 6.54 -15.05 8.84
N CYS A 325 6.76 -13.92 8.16
CA CYS A 325 5.91 -12.74 8.27
C CYS A 325 4.47 -13.04 7.83
N TYR A 326 4.27 -13.76 6.73
CA TYR A 326 2.92 -14.09 6.26
C TYR A 326 2.17 -14.95 7.29
N GLU A 327 2.84 -15.94 7.90
CA GLU A 327 2.20 -16.82 8.89
C GLU A 327 1.89 -16.09 10.20
N ASP A 328 2.74 -15.16 10.63
CA ASP A 328 2.48 -14.27 11.76
C ASP A 328 1.25 -13.38 11.53
N VAL A 329 1.06 -12.90 10.30
CA VAL A 329 -0.13 -12.13 9.91
C VAL A 329 -1.37 -13.02 9.88
N ALA A 330 -1.31 -14.14 9.16
CA ALA A 330 -2.45 -15.03 8.96
C ALA A 330 -2.93 -15.69 10.27
N SER A 331 -2.03 -15.91 11.22
CA SER A 331 -2.36 -16.43 12.57
C SER A 331 -2.97 -15.38 13.51
N GLY A 332 -2.93 -14.09 13.13
CA GLY A 332 -3.38 -12.98 13.98
C GLY A 332 -2.33 -12.47 14.98
N SER A 333 -1.15 -13.09 15.03
CA SER A 333 -0.04 -12.68 15.91
C SER A 333 0.43 -11.26 15.62
N GLU A 334 0.54 -10.92 14.33
CA GLU A 334 0.98 -9.58 13.91
C GLU A 334 -0.09 -8.51 14.18
N ILE A 335 -1.37 -8.84 13.97
CA ILE A 335 -2.51 -7.97 14.29
C ILE A 335 -2.50 -7.65 15.79
N ARG A 336 -2.38 -8.68 16.65
CA ARG A 336 -2.29 -8.50 18.11
C ARG A 336 -1.09 -7.63 18.49
N SER A 337 0.05 -7.84 17.84
CA SER A 337 1.27 -7.05 18.08
C SER A 337 1.06 -5.56 17.77
N VAL A 338 0.36 -5.24 16.68
CA VAL A 338 0.03 -3.86 16.30
C VAL A 338 -0.93 -3.21 17.30
N VAL A 339 -1.97 -3.92 17.74
CA VAL A 339 -2.90 -3.42 18.78
C VAL A 339 -2.15 -3.04 20.04
N LEU A 340 -1.32 -3.96 20.56
CA LEU A 340 -0.54 -3.72 21.77
C LEU A 340 0.51 -2.61 21.58
N ALA A 341 1.07 -2.47 20.38
CA ALA A 341 1.98 -1.37 20.06
C ALA A 341 1.28 -0.01 20.10
N GLY A 342 0.05 0.09 19.55
CA GLY A 342 -0.76 1.32 19.64
C GLY A 342 -1.03 1.74 21.07
N GLN A 343 -1.31 0.77 21.96
CA GLN A 343 -1.50 1.04 23.38
C GLN A 343 -0.23 1.53 24.09
N ARG A 344 0.96 1.10 23.64
CA ARG A 344 2.26 1.57 24.19
C ARG A 344 2.64 2.99 23.77
N PHE A 345 1.86 3.65 22.91
CA PHE A 345 2.07 5.07 22.60
C PHE A 345 1.64 6.00 23.74
N TYR A 346 1.03 5.46 24.79
CA TYR A 346 0.59 6.19 25.98
C TYR A 346 1.18 5.52 27.23
N GLU A 347 1.33 6.31 28.30
CA GLU A 347 1.76 5.79 29.60
C GLU A 347 0.69 4.82 30.14
N LYS A 348 1.13 3.65 30.59
CA LYS A 348 0.29 2.63 31.23
C LYS A 348 1.15 1.68 32.05
N ASP A 349 0.56 1.00 33.03
CA ASP A 349 1.26 0.00 33.87
C ASP A 349 2.50 0.56 34.62
N GLY A 350 2.56 1.87 34.86
CA GLY A 350 3.73 2.53 35.46
C GLY A 350 4.94 2.66 34.52
N LEU A 351 4.76 2.40 33.22
CA LEU A 351 5.79 2.51 32.18
C LEU A 351 5.58 3.76 31.31
N PRO A 352 6.67 4.33 30.76
CA PRO A 352 6.58 5.51 29.91
C PRO A 352 5.92 5.19 28.56
N ALA A 353 5.50 6.24 27.86
CA ALA A 353 5.02 6.16 26.48
C ALA A 353 6.19 5.95 25.48
N PHE A 354 5.96 5.14 24.45
CA PHE A 354 6.94 4.84 23.40
C PHE A 354 6.40 5.16 21.99
N PRO A 355 6.20 6.44 21.64
CA PRO A 355 5.87 6.81 20.27
C PRO A 355 7.00 6.41 19.31
N MET A 356 6.66 6.15 18.04
CA MET A 356 7.65 5.74 17.03
C MET A 356 8.74 6.81 16.83
N GLY A 357 10.00 6.38 16.84
CA GLY A 357 11.16 7.22 16.53
C GLY A 357 11.41 7.42 15.03
N LYS A 358 12.42 8.24 14.71
CA LYS A 358 12.88 8.50 13.34
C LYS A 358 13.78 7.37 12.84
N ILE A 359 13.65 7.01 11.56
CA ILE A 359 14.41 5.93 10.91
C ILE A 359 15.43 6.43 9.88
N ASP A 360 15.50 7.74 9.64
CA ASP A 360 16.28 8.37 8.58
C ASP A 360 17.41 9.28 9.11
N GLN A 361 17.81 9.09 10.37
CA GLN A 361 18.87 9.90 11.00
C GLN A 361 20.22 9.19 11.03
N THR A 362 20.30 7.94 10.57
CA THR A 362 21.53 7.15 10.54
C THR A 362 22.42 7.52 9.34
N ARG A 363 23.63 6.96 9.33
CA ARG A 363 24.72 7.27 8.38
C ARG A 363 24.25 7.38 6.92
N MET A 364 23.63 6.34 6.37
CA MET A 364 23.27 6.31 4.94
C MET A 364 22.22 7.36 4.56
N TRP A 365 21.33 7.71 5.48
CA TRP A 365 20.26 8.67 5.21
C TRP A 365 20.79 10.11 5.20
N LYS A 366 21.81 10.41 6.02
CA LYS A 366 22.57 11.67 5.95
C LYS A 366 23.41 11.77 4.68
N VAL A 367 23.96 10.66 4.21
CA VAL A 367 24.57 10.59 2.87
C VAL A 367 23.52 10.91 1.80
N GLY A 368 22.33 10.31 1.90
CA GLY A 368 21.22 10.55 0.98
C GLY A 368 20.79 12.01 0.91
N GLU A 369 20.77 12.74 2.02
CA GLU A 369 20.52 14.20 2.03
C GLU A 369 21.54 14.95 1.14
N ARG A 370 22.84 14.61 1.26
CA ARG A 370 23.90 15.21 0.41
C ARG A 370 23.74 14.82 -1.06
N VAL A 371 23.51 13.54 -1.34
CA VAL A 371 23.33 13.02 -2.70
C VAL A 371 22.16 13.74 -3.39
N ARG A 372 21.01 13.84 -2.73
CA ARG A 372 19.82 14.51 -3.28
C ARG A 372 20.03 16.02 -3.48
N LYS A 373 20.78 16.68 -2.59
CA LYS A 373 21.09 18.11 -2.75
C LYS A 373 21.90 18.41 -4.02
N ALA A 374 22.73 17.47 -4.46
CA ALA A 374 23.53 17.58 -5.68
C ALA A 374 22.87 16.93 -6.91
N ARG A 375 21.70 16.30 -6.75
CA ARG A 375 21.04 15.51 -7.80
C ARG A 375 20.32 16.42 -8.81
N PRO A 376 20.55 16.27 -10.12
CA PRO A 376 19.78 17.01 -11.12
C PRO A 376 18.31 16.55 -11.14
N SER A 377 17.42 17.45 -11.57
CA SER A 377 16.01 17.10 -11.73
C SER A 377 15.84 16.00 -12.79
N GLY A 378 15.02 14.99 -12.49
CA GLY A 378 14.76 13.86 -13.39
C GLY A 378 15.85 12.78 -13.43
N ASP A 379 16.85 12.83 -12.55
CA ASP A 379 17.84 11.76 -12.40
C ASP A 379 17.17 10.43 -12.01
N LEU A 380 17.51 9.34 -12.70
CA LEU A 380 17.00 7.99 -12.44
C LEU A 380 17.98 7.12 -11.65
N GLY A 381 19.15 7.65 -11.31
CA GLY A 381 20.22 6.87 -10.68
C GLY A 381 20.85 5.83 -11.61
N PRO A 382 21.91 5.16 -11.14
CA PRO A 382 22.56 4.08 -11.87
C PRO A 382 21.75 2.78 -11.83
N LEU A 383 21.86 1.94 -12.87
CA LEU A 383 21.40 0.55 -12.80
C LEU A 383 22.55 -0.33 -12.32
N TYR A 384 22.57 -0.66 -11.04
CA TYR A 384 23.62 -1.51 -10.45
C TYR A 384 23.17 -2.98 -10.46
N PRO A 385 23.82 -3.87 -11.23
CA PRO A 385 23.30 -5.22 -11.48
C PRO A 385 23.11 -6.07 -10.23
N PHE A 386 24.07 -6.02 -9.30
CA PHE A 386 23.97 -6.74 -8.02
C PHE A 386 22.76 -6.29 -7.20
N THR A 387 22.53 -4.97 -7.05
CA THR A 387 21.34 -4.43 -6.36
C THR A 387 20.06 -4.87 -7.04
N ALA A 388 20.03 -4.86 -8.38
CA ALA A 388 18.88 -5.34 -9.14
C ALA A 388 18.59 -6.82 -8.86
N GLY A 389 19.62 -7.67 -8.79
CA GLY A 389 19.49 -9.09 -8.46
C GLY A 389 18.85 -9.32 -7.09
N VAL A 390 19.33 -8.62 -6.05
CA VAL A 390 18.77 -8.74 -4.68
C VAL A 390 17.33 -8.25 -4.60
N TYR A 391 17.04 -7.07 -5.17
CA TYR A 391 15.70 -6.48 -5.13
C TYR A 391 14.67 -7.32 -5.91
N VAL A 392 15.05 -7.80 -7.11
CA VAL A 392 14.18 -8.66 -7.93
C VAL A 392 14.00 -10.04 -7.29
N ALA A 393 15.02 -10.60 -6.61
CA ALA A 393 14.87 -11.83 -5.85
C ALA A 393 13.84 -11.71 -4.73
N LEU A 394 13.89 -10.63 -3.94
CA LEU A 394 12.88 -10.36 -2.92
C LEU A 394 11.48 -10.22 -3.52
N MET A 395 11.34 -9.46 -4.61
CA MET A 395 10.06 -9.27 -5.29
C MET A 395 9.47 -10.60 -5.77
N MET A 396 10.28 -11.45 -6.40
CA MET A 396 9.85 -12.76 -6.88
C MET A 396 9.57 -13.76 -5.74
N ALA A 397 10.32 -13.68 -4.64
CA ALA A 397 10.05 -14.47 -3.45
C ALA A 397 8.69 -14.08 -2.82
N GLN A 398 8.38 -12.79 -2.77
CA GLN A 398 7.09 -12.30 -2.27
C GLN A 398 5.92 -12.79 -3.14
N ILE A 399 6.07 -12.68 -4.47
CA ILE A 399 5.09 -13.18 -5.44
C ILE A 399 4.81 -14.67 -5.20
N GLU A 400 5.86 -15.47 -5.00
CA GLU A 400 5.71 -16.91 -4.81
C GLU A 400 5.03 -17.25 -3.46
N ILE A 401 5.35 -16.53 -2.38
CA ILE A 401 4.65 -16.72 -1.09
C ILE A 401 3.15 -16.46 -1.24
N LEU A 402 2.76 -15.31 -1.81
CA LEU A 402 1.34 -14.98 -1.99
C LEU A 402 0.64 -15.95 -2.95
N ARG A 403 1.31 -16.37 -4.02
CA ARG A 403 0.80 -17.41 -4.94
C ARG A 403 0.54 -18.72 -4.20
N LYS A 404 1.48 -19.19 -3.38
CA LYS A 404 1.34 -20.43 -2.60
C LYS A 404 0.32 -20.32 -1.46
N LYS A 405 0.04 -19.11 -1.00
CA LYS A 405 -0.99 -18.81 -0.01
C LYS A 405 -2.37 -18.48 -0.62
N GLY A 406 -2.51 -18.64 -1.95
CA GLY A 406 -3.81 -18.64 -2.63
C GLY A 406 -4.39 -17.26 -2.97
N HIS A 407 -3.55 -16.23 -3.04
CA HIS A 407 -3.98 -14.89 -3.47
C HIS A 407 -4.18 -14.81 -4.99
N SER A 408 -5.04 -13.89 -5.44
CA SER A 408 -5.27 -13.62 -6.87
C SER A 408 -4.08 -12.92 -7.50
N TYR A 409 -3.89 -13.03 -8.82
CA TYR A 409 -2.81 -12.33 -9.49
C TYR A 409 -2.95 -10.80 -9.41
N SER A 410 -4.18 -10.25 -9.47
CA SER A 410 -4.36 -8.81 -9.27
C SER A 410 -3.88 -8.36 -7.90
N GLU A 411 -4.17 -9.13 -6.84
CA GLU A 411 -3.71 -8.83 -5.49
C GLU A 411 -2.20 -8.97 -5.37
N ILE A 412 -1.63 -10.09 -5.84
CA ILE A 412 -0.18 -10.35 -5.83
C ILE A 412 0.60 -9.24 -6.54
N ILE A 413 0.17 -8.86 -7.75
CA ILE A 413 0.88 -7.88 -8.58
C ILE A 413 0.78 -6.49 -7.97
N ASN A 414 -0.38 -6.09 -7.43
CA ASN A 414 -0.48 -4.79 -6.77
C ASN A 414 0.37 -4.74 -5.49
N GLU A 415 0.31 -5.77 -4.65
CA GLU A 415 1.00 -5.83 -3.34
C GLU A 415 2.51 -6.11 -3.43
N SER A 416 3.00 -6.56 -4.58
CA SER A 416 4.41 -6.93 -4.75
C SER A 416 5.15 -6.11 -5.82
N VAL A 417 4.43 -5.47 -6.73
CA VAL A 417 5.03 -4.83 -7.91
C VAL A 417 4.51 -3.40 -8.05
N ILE A 418 3.23 -3.22 -8.37
CA ILE A 418 2.68 -1.93 -8.79
C ILE A 418 2.76 -0.91 -7.65
N GLU A 419 2.32 -1.26 -6.44
CA GLU A 419 2.35 -0.32 -5.32
C GLU A 419 3.77 0.15 -5.00
N ALA A 420 4.74 -0.77 -5.01
CA ALA A 420 6.15 -0.44 -4.79
C ALA A 420 6.63 0.61 -5.80
N VAL A 421 6.43 0.37 -7.10
CA VAL A 421 7.06 1.18 -8.16
C VAL A 421 6.28 2.42 -8.58
N ASP A 422 4.95 2.40 -8.48
CA ASP A 422 4.07 3.48 -8.94
C ASP A 422 3.57 4.38 -7.79
N SER A 423 3.72 3.95 -6.53
CA SER A 423 3.27 4.73 -5.37
C SER A 423 4.38 4.98 -4.34
N LEU A 424 5.06 3.94 -3.83
CA LEU A 424 5.90 4.08 -2.65
C LEU A 424 7.32 4.55 -2.94
N ASN A 425 8.03 3.86 -3.85
CA ASN A 425 9.41 4.17 -4.21
C ASN A 425 9.63 5.63 -4.66
N PRO A 426 8.71 6.29 -5.39
CA PRO A 426 8.82 7.71 -5.69
C PRO A 426 9.02 8.62 -4.46
N PHE A 427 8.43 8.27 -3.31
CA PHE A 427 8.63 9.05 -2.07
C PHE A 427 10.01 8.80 -1.45
N MET A 428 10.50 7.56 -1.48
CA MET A 428 11.86 7.27 -1.04
C MET A 428 12.89 7.94 -1.96
N HIS A 429 12.64 7.97 -3.28
CA HIS A 429 13.45 8.72 -4.23
C HIS A 429 13.45 10.23 -3.92
N ALA A 430 12.29 10.80 -3.60
CA ALA A 430 12.15 12.23 -3.33
C ALA A 430 12.90 12.66 -2.06
N ARG A 431 12.79 11.89 -0.96
CA ARG A 431 13.29 12.36 0.35
C ARG A 431 13.78 11.27 1.32
N GLY A 432 14.07 10.07 0.84
CA GLY A 432 14.58 8.96 1.66
C GLY A 432 13.48 8.18 2.38
N VAL A 433 13.88 7.13 3.10
CA VAL A 433 12.97 6.08 3.62
C VAL A 433 11.84 6.60 4.49
N SER A 434 12.11 7.58 5.36
CA SER A 434 11.08 8.16 6.25
C SER A 434 9.95 8.80 5.44
N PHE A 435 10.25 9.43 4.30
CA PHE A 435 9.22 10.06 3.47
C PHE A 435 8.32 9.05 2.78
N MET A 436 8.79 7.82 2.58
CA MET A 436 7.98 6.70 2.11
C MET A 436 7.22 6.04 3.26
N VAL A 437 7.94 5.57 4.28
CA VAL A 437 7.39 4.79 5.40
C VAL A 437 6.43 5.62 6.25
N ASP A 438 6.85 6.81 6.69
CA ASP A 438 6.07 7.57 7.66
C ASP A 438 4.85 8.28 7.06
N ASN A 439 4.72 8.33 5.73
CA ASN A 439 3.48 8.72 5.04
C ASN A 439 2.41 7.62 5.00
N CYS A 440 2.78 6.36 5.27
CA CYS A 440 1.86 5.22 5.30
C CYS A 440 1.05 5.15 6.61
N SER A 441 0.27 4.07 6.80
CA SER A 441 -0.55 3.84 7.99
C SER A 441 0.31 3.62 9.24
N THR A 442 -0.29 3.67 10.44
CA THR A 442 0.43 3.32 11.67
C THR A 442 0.88 1.85 11.67
N THR A 443 0.06 0.96 11.12
CA THR A 443 0.34 -0.48 10.97
C THR A 443 1.54 -0.69 10.06
N ALA A 444 1.60 -0.01 8.91
CA ALA A 444 2.72 0.00 7.98
C ALA A 444 4.01 0.47 8.63
N ARG A 445 3.94 1.59 9.37
CA ARG A 445 5.10 2.20 10.02
C ARG A 445 5.69 1.31 11.11
N LEU A 446 4.84 0.63 11.88
CA LEU A 446 5.24 -0.35 12.88
C LEU A 446 5.82 -1.61 12.22
N GLY A 447 5.16 -2.11 11.17
CA GLY A 447 5.59 -3.27 10.39
C GLY A 447 6.97 -3.07 9.79
N SER A 448 7.18 -1.99 9.05
CA SER A 448 8.48 -1.64 8.48
C SER A 448 9.59 -1.62 9.55
N ARG A 449 9.35 -0.99 10.70
CA ARG A 449 10.31 -0.91 11.81
C ARG A 449 10.61 -2.26 12.47
N LYS A 450 9.62 -3.16 12.54
CA LYS A 450 9.78 -4.51 13.10
C LYS A 450 10.54 -5.43 12.14
N TRP A 451 10.25 -5.35 10.85
CA TRP A 451 10.67 -6.35 9.87
C TRP A 451 11.87 -5.94 9.01
N ALA A 452 12.13 -4.64 8.78
CA ALA A 452 13.32 -4.20 8.05
C ALA A 452 14.64 -4.74 8.62
N PRO A 453 14.86 -4.76 9.96
CA PRO A 453 16.08 -5.35 10.51
C PRO A 453 16.22 -6.85 10.21
N ARG A 454 15.11 -7.59 10.07
CA ARG A 454 15.14 -9.04 9.78
C ARG A 454 15.70 -9.30 8.38
N PHE A 455 15.28 -8.50 7.40
CA PHE A 455 15.78 -8.59 6.03
C PHE A 455 17.25 -8.16 5.91
N ASP A 456 17.66 -7.09 6.59
CA ASP A 456 19.07 -6.70 6.65
C ASP A 456 19.95 -7.84 7.20
N TYR A 457 19.54 -8.40 8.35
CA TYR A 457 20.30 -9.45 9.01
C TYR A 457 20.35 -10.73 8.18
N ILE A 458 19.24 -11.20 7.63
CA ILE A 458 19.25 -12.47 6.88
C ILE A 458 20.06 -12.36 5.59
N LEU A 459 20.03 -11.20 4.92
CA LEU A 459 20.87 -10.95 3.75
C LEU A 459 22.34 -10.97 4.14
N THR A 460 22.71 -10.25 5.20
CA THR A 460 24.11 -10.19 5.67
C THR A 460 24.62 -11.55 6.14
N GLN A 461 23.81 -12.32 6.86
CA GLN A 461 24.21 -13.58 7.47
C GLN A 461 24.24 -14.75 6.47
N GLN A 462 23.37 -14.73 5.46
CA GLN A 462 23.21 -15.86 4.55
C GLN A 462 23.53 -15.49 3.11
N ALA A 463 22.80 -14.54 2.51
CA ALA A 463 22.95 -14.24 1.09
C ALA A 463 24.35 -13.71 0.76
N LEU A 464 24.82 -12.70 1.49
CA LEU A 464 26.14 -12.11 1.30
C LEU A 464 27.26 -13.11 1.56
N VAL A 465 27.14 -13.92 2.61
CA VAL A 465 28.09 -15.00 2.93
C VAL A 465 28.14 -16.06 1.82
N ALA A 466 27.00 -16.47 1.28
CA ALA A 466 26.95 -17.44 0.19
C ALA A 466 27.68 -16.93 -1.06
N MET A 467 27.55 -15.64 -1.36
CA MET A 467 28.25 -14.99 -2.47
C MET A 467 29.76 -14.88 -2.23
N ASP A 468 30.17 -14.47 -1.03
CA ASP A 468 31.58 -14.36 -0.67
C ASP A 468 32.29 -15.73 -0.67
N ASN A 469 31.55 -16.80 -0.40
CA ASN A 469 32.03 -18.19 -0.49
C ASN A 469 32.01 -18.76 -1.92
N GLY A 470 31.56 -18.00 -2.93
CA GLY A 470 31.48 -18.48 -4.31
C GLY A 470 30.48 -19.63 -4.50
N THR A 471 29.36 -19.61 -3.77
CA THR A 471 28.32 -20.63 -3.89
C THR A 471 27.82 -20.72 -5.35
N PRO A 472 27.71 -21.92 -5.94
CA PRO A 472 27.23 -22.06 -7.32
C PRO A 472 25.85 -21.46 -7.53
N ILE A 473 25.66 -20.82 -8.69
CA ILE A 473 24.38 -20.25 -9.11
C ILE A 473 23.35 -21.37 -9.28
N ASN A 474 22.17 -21.19 -8.69
CA ASN A 474 21.04 -22.10 -8.83
C ASN A 474 20.36 -21.88 -10.20
N GLN A 475 20.68 -22.75 -11.16
CA GLN A 475 20.18 -22.67 -12.54
C GLN A 475 18.67 -22.90 -12.65
N ASP A 476 18.09 -23.74 -11.78
CA ASP A 476 16.65 -23.97 -11.76
C ASP A 476 15.90 -22.70 -11.32
N LEU A 477 16.43 -22.02 -10.30
CA LEU A 477 15.86 -20.77 -9.81
C LEU A 477 15.86 -19.68 -10.90
N LEU A 478 16.96 -19.56 -11.65
CA LEU A 478 17.04 -18.61 -12.76
C LEU A 478 16.12 -18.99 -13.93
N SER A 479 16.08 -20.27 -14.28
CA SER A 479 15.17 -20.76 -15.33
C SER A 479 13.71 -20.49 -14.96
N ASN A 480 13.35 -20.71 -13.70
CA ASN A 480 12.03 -20.39 -13.16
C ASN A 480 11.77 -18.88 -13.19
N PHE A 481 12.74 -18.05 -12.79
CA PHE A 481 12.63 -16.59 -12.90
C PHE A 481 12.34 -16.15 -14.34
N LEU A 482 13.14 -16.61 -15.32
CA LEU A 482 13.02 -16.19 -16.71
C LEU A 482 11.71 -16.65 -17.37
N SER A 483 11.14 -17.76 -16.91
CA SER A 483 9.92 -18.35 -17.45
C SER A 483 8.67 -18.12 -16.58
N ASP A 484 8.78 -17.38 -15.47
CA ASP A 484 7.67 -17.21 -14.54
C ASP A 484 6.48 -16.52 -15.23
N PRO A 485 5.26 -17.09 -15.16
CA PRO A 485 4.10 -16.55 -15.85
C PRO A 485 3.64 -15.18 -15.31
N VAL A 486 4.14 -14.74 -14.15
CA VAL A 486 3.84 -13.42 -13.60
C VAL A 486 4.31 -12.29 -14.52
N HIS A 487 5.36 -12.48 -15.32
CA HIS A 487 5.85 -11.44 -16.23
C HIS A 487 4.76 -11.03 -17.23
N GLY A 488 4.12 -12.02 -17.88
CA GLY A 488 3.00 -11.76 -18.79
C GLY A 488 1.76 -11.21 -18.08
N ALA A 489 1.50 -11.62 -16.83
CA ALA A 489 0.41 -11.06 -16.04
C ALA A 489 0.65 -9.57 -15.68
N ILE A 490 1.89 -9.20 -15.34
CA ILE A 490 2.29 -7.81 -15.10
C ILE A 490 2.09 -6.96 -16.35
N GLU A 491 2.44 -7.48 -17.53
CA GLU A 491 2.20 -6.78 -18.80
C GLU A 491 0.71 -6.48 -19.04
N VAL A 492 -0.18 -7.42 -18.72
CA VAL A 492 -1.64 -7.21 -18.81
C VAL A 492 -2.08 -6.14 -17.81
N CYS A 493 -1.61 -6.19 -16.55
CA CYS A 493 -1.93 -5.16 -15.55
C CYS A 493 -1.39 -3.78 -15.94
N ALA A 494 -0.19 -3.70 -16.54
CA ALA A 494 0.44 -2.46 -16.98
C ALA A 494 -0.36 -1.75 -18.08
N GLN A 495 -1.18 -2.46 -18.86
CA GLN A 495 -2.12 -1.84 -19.82
C GLN A 495 -3.29 -1.12 -19.14
N MET A 496 -3.47 -1.29 -17.82
CA MET A 496 -4.55 -0.70 -17.03
C MET A 496 -4.07 0.40 -16.09
N ARG A 497 -2.78 0.69 -16.06
CA ARG A 497 -2.21 1.78 -15.26
C ARG A 497 -2.63 3.15 -15.82
N PRO A 498 -2.65 4.20 -14.98
CA PRO A 498 -2.77 5.58 -15.48
C PRO A 498 -1.69 5.92 -16.50
N THR A 499 -2.00 6.78 -17.45
CA THR A 499 -1.01 7.30 -18.42
C THR A 499 -0.05 8.33 -17.83
N VAL A 500 -0.24 8.71 -16.57
CA VAL A 500 0.56 9.70 -15.83
C VAL A 500 1.26 9.02 -14.66
N ASP A 501 2.56 9.25 -14.57
CA ASP A 501 3.36 8.88 -13.41
C ASP A 501 3.13 9.88 -12.27
N ILE A 502 3.25 9.41 -11.02
CA ILE A 502 3.11 10.27 -9.86
C ILE A 502 4.24 11.30 -9.80
N SER A 503 3.86 12.56 -9.58
CA SER A 503 4.82 13.65 -9.33
C SER A 503 4.93 13.90 -7.83
N VAL A 504 6.07 13.56 -7.23
CA VAL A 504 6.34 13.75 -5.80
C VAL A 504 7.51 14.71 -5.59
N PRO A 505 7.25 16.02 -5.43
CA PRO A 505 8.33 16.96 -5.16
C PRO A 505 8.78 16.89 -3.68
N PRO A 506 10.02 17.27 -3.35
CA PRO A 506 10.53 17.23 -1.98
C PRO A 506 9.74 18.10 -0.97
N ASP A 507 9.13 19.18 -1.45
CA ASP A 507 8.29 20.15 -0.73
C ASP A 507 6.78 19.83 -0.84
N ALA A 508 6.42 18.58 -1.16
CA ALA A 508 5.03 18.16 -1.31
C ALA A 508 4.16 18.58 -0.12
N ASP A 509 3.06 19.27 -0.43
CA ASP A 509 2.05 19.76 0.51
C ASP A 509 0.95 18.74 0.80
N PHE A 510 0.76 17.76 -0.09
CA PHE A 510 -0.24 16.70 0.00
C PHE A 510 0.16 15.52 0.91
N VAL A 511 1.33 15.57 1.53
CA VAL A 511 1.81 14.58 2.51
C VAL A 511 1.27 14.84 3.91
N ARG A 512 1.54 13.92 4.85
CA ARG A 512 1.19 14.11 6.26
C ARG A 512 1.73 15.45 6.78
N PRO A 513 0.95 16.22 7.57
CA PRO A 513 1.35 17.55 8.04
C PRO A 513 2.73 17.58 8.70
N GLU A 514 3.04 16.59 9.54
CA GLU A 514 4.32 16.46 10.24
C GLU A 514 5.53 16.15 9.34
N LEU A 515 5.29 15.79 8.07
CA LEU A 515 6.30 15.53 7.05
C LEU A 515 6.40 16.64 6.00
N ARG A 516 5.55 17.66 6.05
CA ARG A 516 5.69 18.82 5.14
C ARG A 516 6.95 19.59 5.54
N GLN A 517 7.73 20.01 4.54
CA GLN A 517 8.82 20.95 4.74
C GLN A 517 8.44 22.25 4.04
N SER A 518 8.46 23.37 4.75
CA SER A 518 8.33 24.69 4.13
C SER A 518 9.48 24.85 3.14
N GLY A 519 9.18 25.16 1.89
CA GLY A 519 10.20 25.67 0.98
C GLY A 519 10.83 26.91 1.62
N ASN A 520 12.17 26.93 1.71
CA ASN A 520 12.90 28.15 2.04
C ASN A 520 12.90 29.12 0.85
#